data_AF-A0A929HHK0-F1
#
_entry.id   AF-A0A929HHK0-F1
#
_cell.length_a   1.000
_cell.length_b   1.000
_cell.length_c   1.000
_cell.angle_alpha   90.00
_cell.angle_beta   90.00
_cell.angle_gamma   90.00
#
_symmetry.space_group_name_H-M   'P 1'
#
loop_
_entity.id
_entity.type
_entity.pdbx_description
1 polymer ?
#
loop_
_entity_poly.entity_id
_entity_poly.type
_entity_poly.pdbx_seq_one_letter_code
_entity_poly.pdbx_strand_id
1 'polypeptide(L)'
;MSDRLKTIFAVICFLSALILPLINLVIGWWRWDAKIGLILMMVGFFIPLIAGGWALYRVQDLSWLTVGLPYVFGGLYTVLPDAIPLLPVDDAAATTAGALLSYALALRKQPDTPKWIFLPLLAAGVYAFFGGTIPGPIDEALVDVVAFAIAWIGVWRGRKSTIDVDGSLTEIIE
;
A
#
# COMPACT_ATOMS: atom_id res chain seq x y z
N MET A 1 13.87 -0.97 -20.34
CA MET A 1 12.50 -0.45 -20.18
C MET A 1 12.59 0.91 -19.48
N SER A 2 11.94 1.94 -20.00
CA SER A 2 11.95 3.28 -19.39
C SER A 2 11.20 3.28 -18.05
N ASP A 3 11.51 4.23 -17.17
CA ASP A 3 10.87 4.35 -15.86
C ASP A 3 9.36 4.64 -15.95
N ARG A 4 8.94 5.36 -17.00
CA ARG A 4 7.53 5.54 -17.33
C ARG A 4 6.83 4.20 -17.57
N LEU A 5 7.44 3.32 -18.38
CA LEU A 5 6.87 2.00 -18.66
C LEU A 5 6.82 1.11 -17.40
N LYS A 6 7.84 1.15 -16.53
CA LYS A 6 7.82 0.41 -15.26
C LYS A 6 6.70 0.88 -14.34
N THR A 7 6.48 2.19 -14.29
CA THR A 7 5.41 2.79 -13.49
C THR A 7 4.03 2.43 -14.05
N ILE A 8 3.83 2.52 -15.36
CA ILE A 8 2.57 2.09 -16.02
C ILE A 8 2.31 0.61 -15.76
N PHE A 9 3.32 -0.23 -15.92
CA PHE A 9 3.22 -1.66 -15.63
C PHE A 9 2.83 -1.91 -14.17
N ALA A 10 3.44 -1.21 -13.23
CA ALA A 10 3.08 -1.32 -11.82
C ALA A 10 1.63 -0.92 -11.56
N VAL A 11 1.15 0.19 -12.15
CA VAL A 11 -0.26 0.62 -12.04
C VAL A 11 -1.21 -0.45 -12.58
N ILE A 12 -0.91 -1.05 -13.74
CA ILE A 12 -1.71 -2.14 -14.31
C ILE A 12 -1.73 -3.34 -13.37
N CYS A 13 -0.58 -3.70 -12.79
CA CYS A 13 -0.48 -4.78 -11.82
C CYS A 13 -1.31 -4.50 -10.56
N PHE A 14 -1.28 -3.29 -10.02
CA PHE A 14 -2.08 -2.94 -8.85
C PHE A 14 -3.58 -2.87 -9.15
N LEU A 15 -3.99 -2.36 -10.31
CA LEU A 15 -5.39 -2.45 -10.76
C LEU A 15 -5.83 -3.91 -10.93
N SER A 16 -4.96 -4.76 -11.47
CA SER A 16 -5.21 -6.20 -11.59
C SER A 16 -5.32 -6.86 -10.22
N ALA A 17 -4.51 -6.45 -9.24
CA ALA A 17 -4.60 -6.91 -7.86
C ALA A 17 -5.96 -6.59 -7.23
N LEU A 18 -6.67 -5.53 -7.65
CA LEU A 18 -8.02 -5.24 -7.17
C LEU A 18 -9.10 -6.04 -7.93
N ILE A 19 -8.94 -6.20 -9.25
CA ILE A 19 -10.01 -6.74 -10.11
C ILE A 19 -9.99 -8.28 -10.17
N LEU A 20 -8.81 -8.90 -10.29
CA LEU A 20 -8.67 -10.34 -10.46
C LEU A 20 -9.21 -11.16 -9.28
N PRO A 21 -9.00 -10.76 -8.01
CA PRO A 21 -9.59 -11.44 -6.86
C PRO A 21 -11.10 -11.63 -6.98
N LEU A 22 -11.82 -10.57 -7.37
CA LEU A 22 -13.27 -10.60 -7.55
C LEU A 22 -13.69 -11.56 -8.68
N ILE A 23 -13.00 -11.51 -9.82
CA ILE A 23 -13.26 -12.41 -10.95
C ILE A 23 -13.03 -13.86 -10.52
N ASN A 24 -11.94 -14.12 -9.82
CA ASN A 24 -11.56 -15.46 -9.36
C ASN A 24 -12.54 -16.00 -8.31
N LEU A 25 -13.06 -15.14 -7.44
CA LEU A 25 -14.14 -15.48 -6.51
C LEU A 25 -15.40 -15.89 -7.26
N VAL A 26 -15.83 -15.09 -8.25
CA VAL A 26 -17.00 -15.40 -9.09
C VAL A 26 -16.84 -16.74 -9.81
N ILE A 27 -15.63 -17.04 -10.31
CA ILE A 27 -15.32 -18.34 -10.94
C ILE A 27 -15.46 -19.49 -9.94
N GLY A 28 -14.91 -19.35 -8.73
CA GLY A 28 -15.04 -20.37 -7.70
C GLY A 28 -16.47 -20.61 -7.26
N TRP A 29 -17.23 -19.52 -7.09
CA TRP A 29 -18.65 -19.57 -6.78
C TRP A 29 -19.46 -20.28 -7.86
N TRP A 30 -19.24 -19.94 -9.13
CA TRP A 30 -19.89 -20.60 -10.26
C TRP A 30 -19.65 -22.12 -10.25
N ARG A 31 -18.43 -22.54 -9.90
CA ARG A 31 -18.04 -23.96 -9.84
C ARG A 31 -18.49 -24.67 -8.57
N TRP A 32 -19.19 -23.99 -7.67
CA TRP A 32 -19.56 -24.49 -6.34
C TRP A 32 -18.36 -25.01 -5.53
N ASP A 33 -17.17 -24.44 -5.78
CA ASP A 33 -15.93 -24.77 -5.08
C ASP A 33 -15.33 -23.51 -4.48
N ALA A 34 -15.79 -23.20 -3.26
CA ALA A 34 -15.35 -22.04 -2.51
C ALA A 34 -13.84 -22.09 -2.19
N LYS A 35 -13.26 -23.29 -2.01
CA LYS A 35 -11.82 -23.45 -1.76
C LYS A 35 -11.02 -23.02 -2.98
N ILE A 36 -11.40 -23.48 -4.18
CA ILE A 36 -10.73 -23.07 -5.42
C ILE A 36 -10.90 -21.57 -5.65
N GLY A 37 -12.10 -21.02 -5.42
CA GLY A 37 -12.34 -19.57 -5.54
C GLY A 37 -11.42 -18.74 -4.66
N LEU A 38 -11.28 -19.12 -3.40
CA LEU A 38 -10.44 -18.45 -2.41
C LEU A 38 -8.95 -18.56 -2.76
N ILE A 39 -8.47 -19.74 -3.19
CA ILE A 39 -7.08 -19.90 -3.65
C ILE A 39 -6.80 -19.01 -4.86
N LEU A 40 -7.68 -19.04 -5.87
CA LEU A 40 -7.52 -18.21 -7.06
C LEU A 40 -7.59 -16.73 -6.72
N MET A 41 -8.44 -16.33 -5.78
CA MET A 41 -8.53 -14.96 -5.29
C MET A 41 -7.20 -14.50 -4.69
N MET A 42 -6.65 -15.25 -3.72
CA MET A 42 -5.37 -14.94 -3.10
C MET A 42 -4.24 -14.86 -4.14
N VAL A 43 -4.19 -15.82 -5.08
CA VAL A 43 -3.20 -15.84 -6.16
C VAL A 43 -3.36 -14.62 -7.08
N GLY A 44 -4.60 -14.28 -7.42
CA GLY A 44 -4.97 -13.12 -8.23
C GLY A 44 -4.66 -11.78 -7.57
N PHE A 45 -4.59 -11.73 -6.24
CA PHE A 45 -4.18 -10.56 -5.48
C PHE A 45 -2.66 -10.46 -5.36
N PHE A 46 -2.02 -11.48 -4.76
CA PHE A 46 -0.62 -11.41 -4.36
C PHE A 46 0.36 -11.41 -5.54
N ILE A 47 0.08 -12.14 -6.63
CA ILE A 47 0.99 -12.17 -7.78
C ILE A 47 1.10 -10.78 -8.43
N PRO A 48 -0.01 -10.09 -8.79
CA PRO A 48 0.09 -8.74 -9.33
C PRO A 48 0.63 -7.73 -8.32
N LEU A 49 0.27 -7.82 -7.04
CA LEU A 49 0.80 -6.94 -6.00
C LEU A 49 2.34 -7.02 -5.95
N ILE A 50 2.91 -8.22 -5.90
CA ILE A 50 4.36 -8.45 -5.86
C ILE A 50 5.01 -7.99 -7.16
N ALA A 51 4.41 -8.30 -8.33
CA ALA A 51 4.92 -7.87 -9.62
C ALA A 51 4.96 -6.33 -9.75
N GLY A 52 3.91 -5.66 -9.29
CA GLY A 52 3.83 -4.20 -9.26
C GLY A 52 4.85 -3.57 -8.31
N GLY A 53 4.98 -4.11 -7.09
CA GLY A 53 5.99 -3.71 -6.12
C GLY A 53 7.41 -3.88 -6.66
N TRP A 54 7.70 -5.03 -7.31
CA TRP A 54 8.99 -5.30 -7.93
C TRP A 54 9.30 -4.34 -9.09
N ALA A 55 8.30 -4.01 -9.91
CA ALA A 55 8.46 -3.05 -10.99
C ALA A 55 8.80 -1.64 -10.46
N LEU A 56 8.10 -1.18 -9.41
CA LEU A 56 8.41 0.09 -8.74
C LEU A 56 9.80 0.06 -8.09
N TYR A 57 10.20 -1.06 -7.50
CA TYR A 57 11.55 -1.23 -6.93
C TYR A 57 12.67 -1.12 -7.99
N ARG A 58 12.34 -1.21 -9.29
CA ARG A 58 13.29 -1.02 -10.40
C ARG A 58 13.26 0.38 -11.02
N VAL A 59 12.33 1.25 -10.64
CA VAL A 59 12.26 2.66 -11.11
C VAL A 59 13.42 3.44 -10.49
N GLN A 60 14.21 4.17 -11.28
CA GLN A 60 15.37 4.92 -10.75
C GLN A 60 14.91 6.20 -10.07
N ASP A 61 14.04 6.96 -10.73
CA ASP A 61 13.49 8.20 -10.18
C ASP A 61 12.07 7.97 -9.63
N LEU A 62 12.00 7.65 -8.34
CA LEU A 62 10.74 7.43 -7.64
C LEU A 62 10.10 8.77 -7.26
N SER A 63 8.84 9.01 -7.62
CA SER A 63 8.06 10.12 -7.07
C SER A 63 7.41 9.71 -5.74
N TRP A 64 7.03 10.67 -4.90
CA TRP A 64 6.29 10.34 -3.66
C TRP A 64 4.94 9.68 -3.95
N LEU A 65 4.33 10.01 -5.10
CA LEU A 65 3.11 9.37 -5.56
C LEU A 65 3.33 7.89 -5.90
N THR A 66 4.43 7.54 -6.58
CA THR A 66 4.74 6.13 -6.85
C THR A 66 5.12 5.36 -5.59
N VAL A 67 5.78 6.00 -4.63
CA VAL A 67 6.07 5.41 -3.32
C VAL A 67 4.79 5.09 -2.54
N GLY A 68 3.79 5.97 -2.55
CA GLY A 68 2.51 5.76 -1.84
C GLY A 68 1.56 4.80 -2.54
N LEU A 69 1.83 4.43 -3.79
CA LEU A 69 0.91 3.67 -4.65
C LEU A 69 0.54 2.28 -4.07
N PRO A 70 1.50 1.45 -3.59
CA PRO A 70 1.17 0.17 -2.96
C PRO A 70 0.24 0.31 -1.74
N TYR A 71 0.47 1.30 -0.87
CA TYR A 71 -0.38 1.56 0.29
C TYR A 71 -1.79 1.99 -0.12
N VAL A 72 -1.93 2.92 -1.05
CA VAL A 72 -3.26 3.36 -1.54
C VAL A 72 -4.04 2.18 -2.11
N PHE A 73 -3.42 1.33 -2.92
CA PHE A 73 -4.09 0.15 -3.47
C PHE A 73 -4.38 -0.92 -2.42
N GLY A 74 -3.51 -1.11 -1.42
CA GLY A 74 -3.76 -1.98 -0.27
C GLY A 74 -4.92 -1.48 0.60
N GLY A 75 -5.08 -0.17 0.77
CA GLY A 75 -6.24 0.42 1.47
C GLY A 75 -7.51 0.40 0.61
N LEU A 76 -7.42 0.61 -0.70
CA LEU A 76 -8.59 0.44 -1.60
C LEU A 76 -9.11 -0.99 -1.60
N TYR A 77 -8.26 -1.97 -1.34
CA TYR A 77 -8.67 -3.36 -1.16
C TYR A 77 -9.65 -3.52 0.01
N THR A 78 -9.46 -2.82 1.12
CA THR A 78 -10.34 -2.92 2.30
C THR A 78 -11.68 -2.20 2.12
N VAL A 79 -11.74 -1.25 1.19
CA VAL A 79 -12.99 -0.54 0.84
C VAL A 79 -13.84 -1.33 -0.15
N LEU A 80 -13.24 -2.27 -0.89
CA LEU A 80 -14.03 -3.20 -1.69
C LEU A 80 -15.03 -3.89 -0.76
N PRO A 81 -16.31 -3.99 -1.17
CA PRO A 81 -17.34 -4.53 -0.32
C PRO A 81 -16.83 -5.86 0.21
N ASP A 82 -16.97 -6.01 1.53
CA ASP A 82 -16.68 -7.18 2.36
C ASP A 82 -17.48 -8.38 1.81
N ALA A 83 -17.13 -8.78 0.59
CA ALA A 83 -17.90 -9.68 -0.27
C ALA A 83 -17.69 -11.13 0.20
N ILE A 84 -16.77 -11.31 1.14
CA ILE A 84 -16.35 -12.58 1.68
C ILE A 84 -16.38 -12.44 3.21
N PRO A 85 -17.57 -12.54 3.83
CA PRO A 85 -17.74 -12.52 5.28
C PRO A 85 -17.05 -13.68 6.02
N LEU A 86 -16.23 -14.49 5.33
CA LEU A 86 -15.53 -15.66 5.84
C LEU A 86 -14.05 -15.42 6.18
N LEU A 87 -13.45 -14.28 5.78
CA LEU A 87 -12.01 -14.05 5.97
C LEU A 87 -11.66 -12.57 6.31
N PRO A 88 -11.80 -12.15 7.58
CA PRO A 88 -11.31 -10.84 8.05
C PRO A 88 -9.79 -10.64 7.89
N VAL A 89 -9.06 -11.73 7.65
CA VAL A 89 -7.59 -11.75 7.50
C VAL A 89 -7.15 -11.15 6.16
N ASP A 90 -8.04 -11.09 5.16
CA ASP A 90 -7.70 -10.70 3.79
C ASP A 90 -7.39 -9.19 3.66
N ASP A 91 -8.23 -8.35 4.24
CA ASP A 91 -8.12 -6.89 4.18
C ASP A 91 -6.85 -6.37 4.83
N ALA A 92 -6.60 -6.83 6.06
CA ALA A 92 -5.41 -6.44 6.80
C ALA A 92 -4.11 -6.93 6.14
N ALA A 93 -4.14 -8.11 5.52
CA ALA A 93 -2.98 -8.63 4.79
C ALA A 93 -2.68 -7.75 3.57
N ALA A 94 -3.70 -7.32 2.83
CA ALA A 94 -3.56 -6.42 1.70
C ALA A 94 -3.00 -5.05 2.10
N THR A 95 -3.56 -4.42 3.13
CA THR A 95 -3.09 -3.12 3.62
C THR A 95 -1.67 -3.22 4.18
N THR A 96 -1.38 -4.26 4.95
CA THR A 96 -0.03 -4.49 5.51
C THR A 96 0.99 -4.71 4.40
N ALA A 97 0.69 -5.53 3.39
CA ALA A 97 1.58 -5.75 2.27
C ALA A 97 1.83 -4.46 1.47
N GLY A 98 0.77 -3.66 1.24
CA GLY A 98 0.86 -2.34 0.64
C GLY A 98 1.75 -1.39 1.44
N ALA A 99 1.55 -1.31 2.76
CA ALA A 99 2.33 -0.47 3.66
C ALA A 99 3.82 -0.87 3.67
N LEU A 100 4.14 -2.17 3.73
CA LEU A 100 5.51 -2.68 3.71
C LEU A 100 6.22 -2.38 2.38
N LEU A 101 5.53 -2.52 1.25
CA LEU A 101 6.07 -2.16 -0.05
C LEU A 101 6.32 -0.66 -0.17
N SER A 102 5.35 0.16 0.24
CA SER A 102 5.52 1.62 0.29
C SER A 102 6.68 2.04 1.18
N TYR A 103 6.88 1.37 2.32
CA TYR A 103 8.03 1.59 3.19
C TYR A 103 9.37 1.27 2.49
N ALA A 104 9.47 0.09 1.87
CA ALA A 104 10.68 -0.30 1.16
C ALA A 104 11.04 0.70 0.05
N LEU A 105 10.03 1.22 -0.66
CA LEU A 105 10.20 2.26 -1.67
C LEU A 105 10.58 3.62 -1.07
N ALA A 106 10.00 3.99 0.08
CA ALA A 106 10.31 5.24 0.78
C ALA A 106 11.77 5.27 1.26
N LEU A 107 12.25 4.18 1.88
CA LEU A 107 13.65 4.04 2.29
C LEU A 107 14.61 4.14 1.10
N ARG A 108 14.22 3.55 -0.04
CA ARG A 108 15.03 3.62 -1.25
C ARG A 108 15.06 5.03 -1.83
N LYS A 109 13.95 5.77 -1.75
CA LYS A 109 13.85 7.16 -2.24
C LYS A 109 14.63 8.13 -1.34
N GLN A 110 14.53 8.00 -0.02
CA GLN A 110 15.18 8.87 0.94
C GLN A 110 15.68 8.05 2.14
N PRO A 111 16.96 7.61 2.14
CA PRO A 111 17.54 6.78 3.20
C PRO A 111 17.51 7.43 4.58
N ASP A 112 17.51 8.76 4.64
CA ASP A 112 17.48 9.55 5.87
C ASP A 112 16.06 9.69 6.46
N THR A 113 15.05 9.08 5.84
CA THR A 113 13.68 9.11 6.36
C THR A 113 13.66 8.52 7.77
N PRO A 114 13.13 9.23 8.79
CA PRO A 114 13.10 8.74 10.15
C PRO A 114 12.33 7.42 10.24
N LYS A 115 13.04 6.33 10.56
CA LYS A 115 12.48 4.96 10.58
C LYS A 115 11.33 4.79 11.58
N TRP A 116 11.24 5.66 12.59
CA TRP A 116 10.17 5.65 13.59
C TRP A 116 8.80 6.02 13.03
N ILE A 117 8.73 6.76 11.92
CA ILE A 117 7.47 7.14 11.26
C ILE A 117 6.68 5.91 10.79
N PHE A 118 7.38 4.77 10.63
CA PHE A 118 6.78 3.53 10.17
C PHE A 118 6.26 2.64 11.30
N LEU A 119 6.62 2.89 12.56
CA LEU A 119 6.04 2.16 13.71
C LEU A 119 4.51 2.32 13.76
N PRO A 120 3.94 3.53 13.61
CA PRO A 120 2.49 3.73 13.53
C PRO A 120 1.84 3.02 12.33
N LEU A 121 2.46 3.06 11.15
CA LEU A 121 1.95 2.38 9.94
C LEU A 121 1.96 0.85 10.09
N LEU A 122 3.01 0.31 10.70
CA LEU A 122 3.12 -1.13 10.94
C LEU A 122 2.18 -1.56 12.07
N ALA A 123 2.07 -0.75 13.13
CA ALA A 123 1.10 -0.96 14.19
C ALA A 123 -0.34 -0.88 13.67
N ALA A 124 -0.63 0.02 12.72
CA ALA A 124 -1.90 0.10 12.02
C ALA A 124 -2.22 -1.18 11.26
N GLY A 125 -1.28 -1.67 10.42
CA GLY A 125 -1.45 -2.93 9.69
C GLY A 125 -1.61 -4.14 10.62
N VAL A 126 -0.85 -4.19 11.72
CA VAL A 126 -0.97 -5.23 12.74
C VAL A 126 -2.31 -5.13 13.48
N TYR A 127 -2.77 -3.93 13.83
CA TYR A 127 -4.06 -3.71 14.48
C TYR A 127 -5.21 -4.16 13.58
N ALA A 128 -5.17 -3.79 12.29
CA ALA A 128 -6.11 -4.29 11.29
C ALA A 128 -6.07 -5.83 11.21
N PHE A 129 -4.88 -6.45 11.32
CA PHE A 129 -4.73 -7.91 11.21
C PHE A 129 -5.32 -8.69 12.38
N PHE A 130 -5.23 -8.15 13.59
CA PHE A 130 -5.79 -8.80 14.79
C PHE A 130 -7.26 -8.46 15.04
N GLY A 131 -7.85 -7.61 14.19
CA GLY A 131 -9.22 -7.15 14.31
C GLY A 131 -9.33 -6.01 15.32
N GLY A 132 -9.97 -4.94 14.86
CA GLY A 132 -10.25 -3.79 15.69
C GLY A 132 -11.21 -4.10 16.84
N THR A 133 -11.04 -3.41 17.97
CA THR A 133 -11.98 -3.50 19.10
C THR A 133 -13.37 -2.94 18.77
N ILE A 134 -13.49 -2.18 17.68
CA ILE A 134 -14.74 -1.61 17.22
C ILE A 134 -15.22 -2.44 16.02
N PRO A 135 -16.40 -3.05 16.08
CA PRO A 135 -16.92 -3.81 14.95
C PRO A 135 -17.26 -2.88 13.77
N GLY A 136 -16.67 -3.17 12.62
CA GLY A 136 -16.97 -2.52 11.33
C GLY A 136 -15.77 -1.75 10.75
N PRO A 137 -15.83 -1.37 9.46
CA PRO A 137 -14.67 -0.85 8.69
C PRO A 137 -14.17 0.55 9.12
N ILE A 138 -14.81 1.14 10.13
CA ILE A 138 -14.59 2.55 10.51
C ILE A 138 -13.29 2.69 11.32
N ASP A 139 -12.98 1.76 12.22
CA ASP A 139 -11.81 1.92 13.08
C ASP A 139 -10.50 1.62 12.36
N GLU A 140 -10.51 0.65 11.44
CA GLU A 140 -9.43 0.35 10.50
C GLU A 140 -9.11 1.56 9.60
N ALA A 141 -10.14 2.16 8.98
CA ALA A 141 -9.97 3.35 8.16
C ALA A 141 -9.43 4.56 8.95
N LEU A 142 -9.85 4.72 10.21
CA LEU A 142 -9.42 5.83 11.05
C LEU A 142 -7.96 5.66 11.48
N VAL A 143 -7.54 4.43 11.79
CA VAL A 143 -6.16 4.08 12.09
C VAL A 143 -5.26 4.31 10.86
N ASP A 144 -5.72 3.96 9.66
CA ASP A 144 -5.02 4.24 8.42
C ASP A 144 -4.88 5.74 8.14
N VAL A 145 -5.94 6.52 8.32
CA VAL A 145 -5.90 7.99 8.16
C VAL A 145 -4.90 8.62 9.13
N VAL A 146 -4.89 8.17 10.39
CA VAL A 146 -3.95 8.66 11.41
C VAL A 146 -2.52 8.27 11.05
N ALA A 147 -2.28 7.03 10.62
CA ALA A 147 -0.97 6.56 10.20
C ALA A 147 -0.46 7.33 8.98
N PHE A 148 -1.32 7.57 7.98
CA PHE A 148 -1.02 8.39 6.82
C PHE A 148 -0.69 9.84 7.22
N ALA A 149 -1.47 10.45 8.11
CA ALA A 149 -1.23 11.81 8.59
C ALA A 149 0.12 11.93 9.33
N ILE A 150 0.45 10.96 10.20
CA ILE A 150 1.75 10.91 10.89
C ILE A 150 2.88 10.77 9.88
N ALA A 151 2.71 9.89 8.88
CA ALA A 151 3.67 9.71 7.82
C ALA A 151 3.91 10.98 7.01
N TRP A 152 2.83 11.66 6.64
CA TRP A 152 2.86 12.92 5.91
C TRP A 152 3.59 14.02 6.69
N ILE A 153 3.26 14.18 7.98
CA ILE A 153 3.91 15.17 8.87
C ILE A 153 5.40 14.87 9.01
N GLY A 154 5.76 13.59 9.18
CA GLY A 154 7.15 13.15 9.29
C GLY A 154 7.98 13.51 8.06
N VAL A 155 7.44 13.27 6.85
CA VAL A 155 8.07 13.67 5.58
C VAL A 155 8.22 15.19 5.48
N TRP A 156 7.20 15.95 5.89
CA TRP A 156 7.23 17.41 5.81
C TRP A 156 8.27 18.02 6.75
N ARG A 157 8.42 17.47 7.96
CA ARG A 157 9.46 17.89 8.93
C ARG A 157 10.86 17.52 8.46
N GLY A 158 11.03 16.34 7.86
CA GLY A 158 12.31 15.90 7.32
C GLY A 158 12.86 16.82 6.22
N ARG A 159 12.00 17.39 5.37
CA ARG A 159 12.42 18.37 4.35
C ARG A 159 12.95 19.68 4.95
N LYS A 160 12.32 20.17 6.03
CA LYS A 160 12.75 21.42 6.68
C LYS A 160 14.13 21.31 7.30
N SER A 161 14.43 20.17 7.94
CA SER A 161 15.77 19.98 8.54
C SER A 161 16.89 19.90 7.51
N THR A 162 16.62 19.48 6.27
CA THR A 162 17.64 19.49 5.20
C THR A 162 17.94 20.90 4.70
N ILE A 163 16.97 21.82 4.80
CA ILE A 163 17.11 23.22 4.37
C ILE A 163 17.85 24.05 5.44
N ASP A 164 17.66 23.74 6.72
CA ASP A 164 18.27 24.49 7.83
C ASP A 164 19.78 24.21 8.03
N VAL A 165 20.31 23.08 7.54
CA VAL A 165 21.73 22.71 7.76
C VAL A 165 22.70 23.51 6.88
N ASP A 166 22.26 24.02 5.72
CA ASP A 166 23.12 24.76 4.79
C ASP A 166 22.90 26.28 4.80
N GLY A 167 21.89 26.80 5.50
CA GLY A 167 21.68 28.24 5.71
C GLY A 167 21.52 29.09 4.43
N SER A 168 21.56 28.49 3.24
CA SER A 168 21.39 29.17 1.97
C SER A 168 19.99 28.87 1.43
N LEU A 169 19.11 29.87 1.53
CA LEU A 169 17.88 29.93 0.78
C LEU A 169 18.25 30.15 -0.68
N THR A 170 18.46 29.09 -1.45
CA THR A 170 18.25 29.18 -2.89
C THR A 170 16.75 29.25 -3.12
N GLU A 171 16.24 30.48 -3.24
CA GLU A 171 14.96 30.75 -3.89
C GLU A 171 14.99 30.08 -5.26
N ILE A 172 14.36 28.91 -5.38
CA ILE A 172 13.95 28.39 -6.67
C ILE A 172 12.67 29.14 -6.99
N ILE A 173 12.82 30.22 -7.74
CA ILE A 173 11.74 30.84 -8.49
C ILE A 173 11.28 29.79 -9.52
N GLU A 174 10.09 29.23 -9.33
CA GLU A 174 9.21 28.78 -10.42
C GLU A 174 7.89 29.55 -10.33
#